data_AF-A0A9P1DB38-F1
#
_entry.id   AF-A0A9P1DB38-F1
#
_cell.length_a   1.000
_cell.length_b   1.000
_cell.length_c   1.000
_cell.angle_alpha   90.00
_cell.angle_beta   90.00
_cell.angle_gamma   90.00
#
_symmetry.space_group_name_H-M   'P 1'
#
loop_
_entity.id
_entity.type
_entity.pdbx_description
1 polymer ?
#
loop_
_entity_poly.entity_id
_entity_poly.type
_entity_poly.pdbx_seq_one_letter_code
_entity_poly.pdbx_strand_id
1 'polypeptide(L)'
;VTGRLPDGKSIVEKALDLNWDEVALLLFDRGASLDSDLVAQARALRAAVEGGHRELAKRLVGQMAEDRDAWLRPAAPEAEGLAECPVCFRALCEGGPAVLFDTNGRRVCGHFLCAACATELASQSTNPRCPVCRQQFQPPPARPPDPREDPAGWFAFFDEDGSGYLELQLLEKVLPAVVPVDATKLEASLRGSLWREWDPDGEGRVSRGAFCAESGLLRWLAEHLEELQEEREKGPPPPLEQDREGWFRHWTSPGTQEMGKAEVLRAVLKSCGTSSLEASAVAASREWIERCWLLWDRDKSGRISLKDFCADGGLADMMLQQSTLAAAKRVVRRMELEVHDPAALVACCQQLVECSVGIRPEARLVIVVIGVIGRGLTRWSRGLPLPAGGCENVLYSRLHPMAAPGVKAP
;
A
#
# COMPACT_ATOMS: atom_id res chain seq x y z
N VAL A 1 -30.65 16.67 19.02
CA VAL A 1 -30.03 15.43 18.48
C VAL A 1 -28.63 15.70 17.93
N THR A 2 -28.30 16.93 17.54
CA THR A 2 -26.98 17.33 17.00
C THR A 2 -26.18 18.25 17.94
N GLY A 3 -26.54 18.32 19.22
CA GLY A 3 -25.88 19.19 20.20
C GLY A 3 -24.99 18.40 21.15
N ARG A 4 -23.87 19.00 21.57
CA ARG A 4 -23.05 18.47 22.67
C ARG A 4 -23.77 18.66 23.99
N LEU A 5 -23.62 17.68 24.86
CA LEU A 5 -24.02 17.77 26.26
C LEU A 5 -23.14 18.80 26.99
N PRO A 6 -23.54 19.30 28.16
CA PRO A 6 -22.76 20.27 28.93
C PRO A 6 -21.33 19.81 29.30
N ASP A 7 -21.09 18.51 29.28
CA ASP A 7 -19.77 17.87 29.48
C ASP A 7 -18.94 17.78 28.18
N GLY A 8 -19.43 18.35 27.08
CA GLY A 8 -18.78 18.36 25.76
C GLY A 8 -18.93 17.06 24.96
N LYS A 9 -19.61 16.04 25.52
CA LYS A 9 -19.84 14.75 24.89
C LYS A 9 -21.03 14.76 23.93
N SER A 10 -21.02 13.86 22.95
CA SER A 10 -22.19 13.57 22.14
C SER A 10 -23.22 12.74 22.93
N ILE A 11 -24.46 12.74 22.47
CA ILE A 11 -25.51 11.90 23.07
C ILE A 11 -25.21 10.40 22.93
N VAL A 12 -24.48 10.01 21.87
CA VAL A 12 -24.02 8.63 21.65
C VAL A 12 -22.95 8.27 22.67
N GLU A 13 -21.97 9.14 22.90
CA GLU A 13 -20.93 8.93 23.92
C GLU A 13 -21.52 8.79 25.32
N LYS A 14 -22.56 9.55 25.64
CA LYS A 14 -23.25 9.42 26.93
C LYS A 14 -24.00 8.11 27.08
N ALA A 15 -24.62 7.62 26.00
CA ALA A 15 -25.27 6.32 26.00
C ALA A 15 -24.25 5.19 26.21
N LEU A 16 -23.05 5.32 25.65
CA LEU A 16 -21.94 4.38 25.86
C LEU A 16 -21.44 4.41 27.31
N ASP A 17 -21.21 5.59 27.90
CA ASP A 17 -20.82 5.70 29.32
C ASP A 17 -21.83 4.99 30.26
N LEU A 18 -23.10 4.93 29.87
CA LEU A 18 -24.20 4.36 30.65
C LEU A 18 -24.50 2.89 30.29
N ASN A 19 -23.73 2.28 29.38
CA ASN A 19 -23.97 0.94 28.83
C ASN A 19 -25.37 0.74 28.24
N TRP A 20 -25.87 1.74 27.50
CA TRP A 20 -27.17 1.66 26.82
C TRP A 20 -27.00 1.26 25.36
N ASP A 21 -26.58 0.02 25.13
CA ASP A 21 -26.18 -0.54 23.82
C ASP A 21 -27.19 -0.24 22.71
N GLU A 22 -28.44 -0.63 22.93
CA GLU A 22 -29.52 -0.46 21.95
C GLU A 22 -29.82 1.02 21.68
N VAL A 23 -29.69 1.87 22.71
CA VAL A 23 -29.93 3.32 22.59
C VAL A 23 -28.80 3.98 21.82
N ALA A 24 -27.55 3.63 22.12
CA ALA A 24 -26.38 4.15 21.42
C ALA A 24 -26.42 3.78 19.93
N LEU A 25 -26.76 2.53 19.63
CA LEU A 25 -26.97 2.04 18.25
C LEU A 25 -28.12 2.79 17.55
N LEU A 26 -29.29 2.89 18.19
CA LEU A 26 -30.44 3.60 17.62
C LEU A 26 -30.15 5.07 17.36
N LEU A 27 -29.42 5.73 18.27
CA LEU A 27 -29.02 7.11 18.11
C LEU A 27 -28.08 7.26 16.91
N PHE A 28 -27.07 6.39 16.81
CA PHE A 28 -26.14 6.36 15.69
C PHE A 28 -26.88 6.13 14.35
N ASP A 29 -27.74 5.12 14.26
CA ASP A 29 -28.52 4.79 13.05
C ASP A 29 -29.47 5.91 12.63
N ARG A 30 -29.94 6.73 13.58
CA ARG A 30 -30.80 7.89 13.34
C ARG A 30 -30.02 9.15 12.97
N GLY A 31 -28.70 9.04 12.77
CA GLY A 31 -27.82 10.15 12.44
C GLY A 31 -27.62 11.12 13.61
N ALA A 32 -27.67 10.63 14.86
CA ALA A 32 -27.20 11.43 15.98
C ALA A 32 -25.74 11.80 15.74
N SER A 33 -25.45 13.10 15.75
CA SER A 33 -24.16 13.65 15.37
C SER A 33 -23.05 13.09 16.26
N LEU A 34 -22.33 12.10 15.75
CA LEU A 34 -20.89 12.13 15.87
C LEU A 34 -20.48 13.17 14.85
N ASP A 35 -20.00 14.32 15.33
CA ASP A 35 -19.55 15.41 14.47
C ASP A 35 -18.71 14.84 13.32
N SER A 36 -18.66 15.49 12.15
CA SER A 36 -17.70 15.14 11.07
C SER A 36 -16.22 15.27 11.49
N ASP A 37 -15.98 15.54 12.77
CA ASP A 37 -14.72 15.52 13.48
C ASP A 37 -14.30 14.07 13.80
N LEU A 38 -13.20 13.65 13.18
CA LEU A 38 -12.59 12.35 13.40
C LEU A 38 -12.19 12.11 14.86
N VAL A 39 -11.90 13.16 15.62
CA VAL A 39 -11.57 13.06 17.06
C VAL A 39 -12.79 12.59 17.85
N ALA A 40 -13.98 13.05 17.48
CA ALA A 40 -15.23 12.61 18.10
C ALA A 40 -15.57 11.15 17.77
N GLN A 41 -15.38 10.76 16.51
CA GLN A 41 -15.54 9.36 16.09
C GLN A 41 -14.58 8.43 16.84
N ALA A 42 -13.30 8.80 16.95
CA ALA A 42 -12.29 8.01 17.66
C ALA A 42 -12.61 7.86 19.16
N ARG A 43 -13.15 8.91 19.81
CA ARG A 43 -13.57 8.85 21.21
C ARG A 43 -14.77 7.93 21.42
N ALA A 44 -15.78 8.03 20.55
CA ALA A 44 -16.93 7.13 20.57
C ALA A 44 -16.50 5.68 20.32
N LEU A 45 -15.57 5.45 19.39
CA LEU A 45 -15.02 4.12 19.12
C LEU A 45 -14.27 3.55 20.33
N ARG A 46 -13.44 4.37 21.00
CA ARG A 46 -12.77 3.94 22.23
C ARG A 46 -13.78 3.50 23.29
N ALA A 47 -14.80 4.31 23.55
CA ALA A 47 -15.85 3.96 24.50
C ALA A 47 -16.61 2.69 24.09
N ALA A 48 -16.88 2.52 22.80
CA ALA A 48 -17.50 1.31 22.25
C ALA A 48 -16.63 0.05 22.49
N VAL A 49 -15.33 0.15 22.25
CA VAL A 49 -14.36 -0.95 22.42
C VAL A 49 -14.13 -1.28 23.90
N GLU A 50 -14.02 -0.28 24.77
CA GLU A 50 -13.84 -0.47 26.21
C GLU A 50 -15.10 -1.01 26.89
N GLY A 51 -16.28 -0.56 26.46
CA GLY A 51 -17.58 -1.04 26.96
C GLY A 51 -18.04 -2.37 26.36
N GLY A 52 -17.32 -2.92 25.36
CA GLY A 52 -17.69 -4.17 24.69
C GLY A 52 -18.90 -4.06 23.74
N HIS A 53 -19.22 -2.86 23.28
CA HIS A 53 -20.33 -2.56 22.38
C HIS A 53 -20.01 -2.96 20.93
N ARG A 54 -19.93 -4.28 20.68
CA ARG A 54 -19.41 -4.87 19.45
C ARG A 54 -20.05 -4.35 18.17
N GLU A 55 -21.39 -4.32 18.09
CA GLU A 55 -22.09 -3.86 16.89
C GLU A 55 -21.83 -2.38 16.58
N LEU A 56 -21.78 -1.52 17.60
CA LEU A 56 -21.49 -0.11 17.38
C LEU A 56 -20.03 0.08 16.98
N ALA A 57 -19.10 -0.63 17.63
CA ALA A 57 -17.69 -0.58 17.29
C ALA A 57 -17.46 -0.98 15.82
N LYS A 58 -18.10 -2.06 15.36
CA LYS A 58 -18.08 -2.48 13.95
C LYS A 58 -18.55 -1.38 13.01
N ARG A 59 -19.70 -0.74 13.31
CA ARG A 59 -20.26 0.34 12.49
C ARG A 59 -19.33 1.54 12.42
N LEU A 60 -18.74 1.93 13.55
CA LEU A 60 -17.79 3.05 13.62
C LEU A 60 -16.52 2.77 12.83
N VAL A 61 -15.96 1.55 12.93
CA VAL A 61 -14.77 1.16 12.16
C VAL A 61 -15.06 1.16 10.66
N GLY A 62 -16.22 0.64 10.25
CA GLY A 62 -16.67 0.69 8.85
C GLY A 62 -16.77 2.13 8.34
N GLN A 63 -17.45 3.00 9.09
CA GLN A 63 -17.56 4.42 8.72
C GLN A 63 -16.19 5.10 8.63
N MET A 64 -15.26 4.84 9.56
CA MET A 64 -13.92 5.42 9.53
C MET A 64 -13.09 4.96 8.33
N ALA A 65 -13.30 3.73 7.86
CA ALA A 65 -12.68 3.21 6.65
C ALA A 65 -13.28 3.84 5.37
N GLU A 66 -14.59 4.12 5.38
CA GLU A 66 -15.29 4.82 4.28
C GLU A 66 -14.93 6.32 4.21
N ASP A 67 -14.88 7.01 5.36
CA ASP A 67 -14.49 8.43 5.49
C ASP A 67 -12.97 8.66 5.33
N ARG A 68 -12.24 7.67 4.80
CA ARG A 68 -10.79 7.73 4.59
C ARG A 68 -10.44 8.79 3.55
N ASP A 69 -9.65 9.78 3.96
CA ASP A 69 -8.93 10.63 3.01
C ASP A 69 -7.75 9.85 2.42
N ALA A 70 -8.01 9.08 1.37
CA ALA A 70 -7.00 8.29 0.66
C ALA A 70 -5.90 9.15 0.02
N TRP A 71 -6.11 10.46 -0.12
CA TRP A 71 -5.03 11.36 -0.51
C TRP A 71 -4.00 11.53 0.61
N LEU A 72 -4.43 11.67 1.86
CA LEU A 72 -3.56 11.79 3.04
C LEU A 72 -3.04 10.45 3.54
N ARG A 73 -3.87 9.40 3.48
CA ARG A 73 -3.56 8.04 3.95
C ARG A 73 -3.93 6.99 2.90
N PRO A 74 -3.13 6.84 1.84
CA PRO A 74 -3.37 5.79 0.87
C PRO A 74 -3.12 4.44 1.54
N ALA A 75 -4.07 3.51 1.40
CA ALA A 75 -3.79 2.10 1.61
C ALA A 75 -3.38 1.52 0.26
N ALA A 76 -2.10 1.18 0.10
CA ALA A 76 -1.59 0.52 -1.09
C ALA A 76 -0.71 -0.64 -0.63
N PRO A 77 -1.33 -1.76 -0.19
CA PRO A 77 -0.59 -2.97 0.13
C PRO A 77 0.12 -3.46 -1.13
N GLU A 78 1.42 -3.69 -1.02
CA GLU A 78 2.23 -4.25 -2.09
C GLU A 78 2.52 -5.72 -1.75
N ALA A 79 2.48 -6.57 -2.77
CA ALA A 79 2.51 -8.02 -2.63
C ALA A 79 3.92 -8.63 -2.67
N GLU A 80 4.99 -7.83 -2.68
CA GLU A 80 6.35 -8.38 -2.62
C GLU A 80 6.74 -8.68 -1.17
N GLY A 81 7.35 -9.85 -0.93
CA GLY A 81 7.88 -10.21 0.39
C GLY A 81 6.81 -10.47 1.46
N LEU A 82 5.65 -11.03 1.08
CA LEU A 82 4.58 -11.37 2.02
C LEU A 82 5.03 -12.39 3.06
N ALA A 83 4.47 -12.31 4.27
CA ALA A 83 4.71 -13.31 5.28
C ALA A 83 4.08 -14.66 4.87
N GLU A 84 4.89 -15.70 4.81
CA GLU A 84 4.48 -17.01 4.31
C GLU A 84 4.27 -18.03 5.43
N CYS A 85 3.36 -18.98 5.20
CA CYS A 85 3.21 -20.13 6.05
C CYS A 85 4.44 -21.06 5.90
N PRO A 86 5.13 -21.44 6.99
CA PRO A 86 6.34 -22.27 6.92
C PRO A 86 6.06 -23.72 6.50
N VAL A 87 4.79 -24.11 6.32
CA VAL A 87 4.39 -25.47 5.92
C VAL A 87 4.06 -25.54 4.42
N CYS A 88 3.29 -24.57 3.91
CA CYS A 88 2.81 -24.58 2.52
C CYS A 88 3.30 -23.42 1.66
N PHE A 89 4.09 -22.50 2.23
CA PHE A 89 4.68 -21.33 1.56
C PHE A 89 3.67 -20.36 0.93
N ARG A 90 2.38 -20.49 1.25
CA ARG A 90 1.35 -19.52 0.85
C ARG A 90 1.35 -18.32 1.79
N ALA A 91 0.99 -17.15 1.26
CA ALA A 91 0.83 -15.93 2.04
C ALA A 91 -0.15 -16.14 3.21
N LEU A 92 0.24 -15.72 4.41
CA LEU A 92 -0.54 -15.90 5.64
C LEU A 92 -1.84 -15.10 5.62
N CYS A 93 -1.79 -13.87 5.08
CA CYS A 93 -2.95 -13.00 4.95
C CYS A 93 -4.06 -13.60 4.07
N GLU A 94 -3.71 -14.44 3.09
CA GLU A 94 -4.67 -15.17 2.25
C GLU A 94 -5.17 -16.46 2.91
N GLY A 95 -4.27 -17.20 3.55
CA GLY A 95 -4.57 -18.48 4.18
C GLY A 95 -5.31 -18.37 5.51
N GLY A 96 -5.47 -17.16 6.04
CA GLY A 96 -5.96 -16.86 7.37
C GLY A 96 -4.93 -17.26 8.43
N PRO A 97 -4.26 -16.30 9.09
CA PRO A 97 -3.26 -16.62 10.09
C PRO A 97 -3.88 -17.33 11.29
N ALA A 98 -3.18 -18.33 11.81
CA ALA A 98 -3.54 -19.06 13.02
C ALA A 98 -2.40 -18.97 14.03
N VAL A 99 -2.80 -18.85 15.29
CA VAL A 99 -1.94 -18.77 16.47
C VAL A 99 -2.09 -20.05 17.29
N LEU A 100 -0.98 -20.48 17.87
CA LEU A 100 -0.88 -21.72 18.61
C LEU A 100 -0.91 -21.42 20.11
N PHE A 101 -1.83 -22.07 20.83
CA PHE A 101 -2.06 -21.86 22.27
C PHE A 101 -1.74 -23.12 23.08
N ASP A 102 -1.40 -22.94 24.36
CA ASP A 102 -1.18 -24.00 25.33
C ASP A 102 -2.48 -24.41 26.02
N THR A 103 -2.40 -25.33 26.99
CA THR A 103 -3.56 -25.78 27.78
C THR A 103 -4.18 -24.69 28.65
N ASN A 104 -3.44 -23.61 28.91
CA ASN A 104 -3.88 -22.50 29.75
C ASN A 104 -4.45 -21.34 28.91
N GLY A 105 -4.57 -21.52 27.59
CA GLY A 105 -5.01 -20.47 26.67
C GLY A 105 -3.97 -19.37 26.44
N ARG A 106 -2.69 -19.64 26.70
CA ARG A 106 -1.58 -18.72 26.42
C ARG A 106 -0.89 -19.08 25.13
N ARG A 107 -0.39 -18.10 24.38
CA ARG A 107 0.31 -18.37 23.15
C ARG A 107 1.62 -19.05 23.43
N VAL A 108 1.84 -20.12 22.69
CA VAL A 108 3.03 -20.96 22.84
C VAL A 108 4.25 -20.24 22.26
N CYS A 109 4.10 -19.64 21.08
CA CYS A 109 5.20 -19.03 20.34
C CYS A 109 4.77 -17.90 19.41
N GLY A 110 5.76 -17.10 18.97
CA GLY A 110 5.60 -16.00 18.03
C GLY A 110 5.27 -16.37 16.58
N HIS A 111 5.15 -17.66 16.23
CA HIS A 111 5.01 -18.11 14.84
C HIS A 111 3.55 -18.23 14.42
N PHE A 112 3.28 -17.82 13.18
CA PHE A 112 1.98 -17.95 12.53
C PHE A 112 2.01 -19.09 11.51
N LEU A 113 0.91 -19.81 11.40
CA LEU A 113 0.66 -20.79 10.34
C LEU A 113 -0.62 -20.38 9.61
N CYS A 114 -0.77 -20.76 8.34
CA CYS A 114 -2.11 -20.65 7.75
C CYS A 114 -3.03 -21.66 8.44
N ALA A 115 -4.29 -21.29 8.60
CA ALA A 115 -5.20 -22.05 9.44
C ALA A 115 -5.49 -23.46 8.91
N ALA A 116 -5.42 -23.68 7.60
CA ALA A 116 -5.53 -25.02 7.02
C ALA A 116 -4.38 -25.92 7.54
N CYS A 117 -3.13 -25.46 7.46
CA CYS A 117 -1.97 -26.21 7.94
C CYS A 117 -1.97 -26.36 9.46
N ALA A 118 -2.41 -25.34 10.21
CA ALA A 118 -2.50 -25.43 11.67
C ALA A 118 -3.51 -26.50 12.11
N THR A 119 -4.69 -26.53 11.48
CA THR A 119 -5.74 -27.52 11.76
C THR A 119 -5.30 -28.93 11.36
N GLU A 120 -4.61 -29.06 10.23
CA GLU A 120 -4.06 -30.35 9.77
C GLU A 120 -2.98 -30.87 10.73
N LEU A 121 -2.05 -30.02 11.17
CA LEU A 121 -1.06 -30.41 12.18
C LEU A 121 -1.71 -30.84 13.50
N ALA A 122 -2.78 -30.16 13.89
CA ALA A 122 -3.55 -30.47 15.09
C ALA A 122 -4.32 -31.80 14.98
N SER A 123 -4.72 -32.22 13.78
CA SER A 123 -5.48 -33.48 13.57
C SER A 123 -4.59 -34.71 13.41
N GLN A 124 -3.34 -34.53 12.96
CA GLN A 124 -2.40 -35.64 12.69
C GLN A 124 -1.68 -36.18 13.94
N SER A 125 -1.71 -35.46 15.07
CA SER A 125 -0.97 -35.83 16.28
C SER A 125 -1.76 -35.53 17.56
N THR A 126 -1.67 -36.43 18.54
CA THR A 126 -2.17 -36.19 19.92
C THR A 126 -1.31 -35.21 20.71
N ASN A 127 -0.10 -34.92 20.23
CA ASN A 127 0.82 -33.93 20.79
C ASN A 127 1.40 -33.09 19.63
N PRO A 128 0.61 -32.16 19.08
CA PRO A 128 1.05 -31.38 17.94
C PRO A 128 2.07 -30.32 18.37
N ARG A 129 3.03 -30.04 17.49
CA ARG A 129 4.16 -29.13 17.75
C ARG A 129 4.28 -28.10 16.65
N CYS A 130 4.70 -26.89 17.03
CA CYS A 130 5.03 -25.86 16.06
C CYS A 130 6.15 -26.35 15.13
N PRO A 131 6.01 -26.27 13.80
CA PRO A 131 7.04 -26.74 12.86
C PRO A 131 8.34 -25.91 12.92
N VAL A 132 8.27 -24.68 13.47
CA VAL A 132 9.42 -23.77 13.55
C VAL A 132 10.20 -23.97 14.85
N CYS A 133 9.56 -23.80 16.02
CA CYS A 133 10.22 -23.88 17.33
C CYS A 133 10.02 -25.21 18.08
N ARG A 134 9.22 -26.14 17.54
CA ARG A 134 8.92 -27.46 18.12
C ARG A 134 8.22 -27.45 19.48
N GLN A 135 7.77 -26.30 19.95
CA GLN A 135 6.97 -26.20 21.16
C GLN A 135 5.60 -26.85 20.94
N GLN A 136 5.12 -27.55 21.97
CA GLN A 136 3.84 -28.23 21.98
C GLN A 136 2.70 -27.24 22.12
N PHE A 137 1.61 -27.45 21.38
CA PHE A 137 0.39 -26.66 21.48
C PHE A 137 -0.84 -27.55 21.63
N GLN A 138 -1.97 -26.96 21.98
CA GLN A 138 -3.26 -27.62 22.12
C GLN A 138 -4.19 -27.30 20.95
N PRO A 139 -4.85 -28.31 20.37
CA PRO A 139 -5.98 -28.11 19.46
C PRO A 139 -7.21 -27.51 20.20
N PRO A 140 -8.08 -26.77 19.48
CA PRO A 140 -7.89 -26.28 18.12
C PRO A 140 -6.97 -25.03 18.10
N PRO A 141 -6.19 -24.83 17.03
CA PRO A 141 -5.50 -23.55 16.82
C PRO A 141 -6.55 -22.43 16.68
N ALA A 142 -6.23 -21.25 17.19
CA ALA A 142 -7.16 -20.12 17.15
C ALA A 142 -6.76 -19.11 16.07
N ARG A 143 -7.76 -18.43 15.51
CA ARG A 143 -7.56 -17.34 14.55
C ARG A 143 -7.79 -16.01 15.27
N PRO A 144 -7.00 -14.97 14.94
CA PRO A 144 -7.33 -13.64 15.40
C PRO A 144 -8.71 -13.24 14.85
N PRO A 145 -9.56 -12.58 15.66
CA PRO A 145 -10.81 -11.97 15.17
C PRO A 145 -10.55 -11.01 13.99
N ASP A 146 -11.58 -10.63 13.22
CA ASP A 146 -11.43 -9.52 12.27
C ASP A 146 -11.53 -8.20 13.08
N PRO A 147 -10.51 -7.32 13.05
CA PRO A 147 -10.55 -6.07 13.81
C PRO A 147 -11.66 -5.11 13.35
N ARG A 148 -12.24 -5.29 12.14
CA ARG A 148 -13.41 -4.53 11.69
C ARG A 148 -14.72 -5.02 12.31
N GLU A 149 -14.76 -6.29 12.73
CA GLU A 149 -15.95 -6.95 13.27
C GLU A 149 -15.94 -7.05 14.80
N ASP A 150 -14.75 -7.21 15.38
CA ASP A 150 -14.54 -7.29 16.83
C ASP A 150 -13.19 -6.66 17.20
N PRO A 151 -13.10 -5.31 17.24
CA PRO A 151 -11.86 -4.63 17.56
C PRO A 151 -11.38 -4.93 18.99
N ALA A 152 -12.32 -5.05 19.94
CA ALA A 152 -12.03 -5.36 21.33
C ALA A 152 -11.47 -6.78 21.48
N GLY A 153 -12.10 -7.75 20.82
CA GLY A 153 -11.64 -9.13 20.77
C GLY A 153 -10.29 -9.27 20.07
N TRP A 154 -10.04 -8.51 18.99
CA TRP A 154 -8.73 -8.50 18.32
C TRP A 154 -7.62 -8.02 19.26
N PHE A 155 -7.84 -6.91 19.97
CA PHE A 155 -6.85 -6.39 20.92
C PHE A 155 -6.61 -7.39 22.06
N ALA A 156 -7.68 -7.89 22.68
CA ALA A 156 -7.61 -8.85 23.77
C ALA A 156 -6.95 -10.18 23.36
N PHE A 157 -7.07 -10.57 22.10
CA PHE A 157 -6.44 -11.78 21.56
C PHE A 157 -4.91 -11.71 21.57
N PHE A 158 -4.33 -10.50 21.43
CA PHE A 158 -2.89 -10.28 21.41
C PHE A 158 -2.34 -9.70 22.74
N ASP A 159 -3.20 -9.16 23.59
CA ASP A 159 -2.95 -8.69 24.96
C ASP A 159 -3.11 -9.85 25.97
N GLU A 160 -2.31 -10.90 25.83
CA GLU A 160 -2.47 -12.17 26.57
C GLU A 160 -2.32 -12.05 28.09
N ASP A 161 -1.50 -11.10 28.54
CA ASP A 161 -1.27 -10.84 29.96
C ASP A 161 -2.27 -9.84 30.54
N GLY A 162 -3.16 -9.29 29.71
CA GLY A 162 -4.11 -8.25 30.10
C GLY A 162 -3.43 -6.98 30.56
N SER A 163 -2.19 -6.72 30.10
CA SER A 163 -1.46 -5.49 30.41
C SER A 163 -2.17 -4.26 29.87
N GLY A 164 -2.99 -4.42 28.81
CA GLY A 164 -3.63 -3.32 28.10
C GLY A 164 -2.73 -2.70 27.03
N TYR A 165 -1.62 -3.35 26.70
CA TYR A 165 -0.61 -2.85 25.77
C TYR A 165 -0.22 -3.91 24.73
N LEU A 166 0.08 -3.46 23.51
CA LEU A 166 0.65 -4.29 22.45
C LEU A 166 2.09 -3.86 22.16
N GLU A 167 3.02 -4.80 22.27
CA GLU A 167 4.45 -4.54 22.04
C GLU A 167 4.80 -4.40 20.55
N LEU A 168 5.82 -3.58 20.25
CA LEU A 168 6.31 -3.39 18.87
C LEU A 168 6.72 -4.72 18.20
N GLN A 169 7.46 -5.57 18.91
CA GLN A 169 7.96 -6.85 18.37
C GLN A 169 6.83 -7.83 18.05
N LEU A 170 5.69 -7.68 18.71
CA LEU A 170 4.49 -8.44 18.40
C LEU A 170 3.86 -7.95 17.10
N LEU A 171 3.70 -6.63 16.97
CA LEU A 171 3.09 -6.00 15.79
C LEU A 171 3.92 -6.19 14.52
N GLU A 172 5.25 -6.18 14.61
CA GLU A 172 6.16 -6.52 13.50
C GLU A 172 5.87 -7.90 12.89
N LYS A 173 5.31 -8.84 13.67
CA LYS A 173 4.96 -10.19 13.21
C LYS A 173 3.49 -10.35 12.86
N VAL A 174 2.60 -9.70 13.61
CA VAL A 174 1.14 -9.80 13.42
C VAL A 174 0.71 -9.11 12.13
N LEU A 175 1.19 -7.90 11.88
CA LEU A 175 0.69 -7.08 10.77
C LEU A 175 0.98 -7.71 9.40
N PRO A 176 2.20 -8.20 9.09
CA PRO A 176 2.46 -8.89 7.83
C PRO A 176 1.71 -10.22 7.68
N ALA A 177 1.28 -10.83 8.80
CA ALA A 177 0.52 -12.08 8.78
C ALA A 177 -0.98 -11.85 8.47
N VAL A 178 -1.51 -10.67 8.79
CA VAL A 178 -2.94 -10.32 8.64
C VAL A 178 -3.17 -9.47 7.38
N VAL A 179 -2.23 -8.59 7.04
CA VAL A 179 -2.32 -7.67 5.91
C VAL A 179 -1.16 -7.98 4.94
N PRO A 180 -1.39 -8.02 3.61
CA PRO A 180 -0.35 -8.20 2.60
C PRO A 180 0.52 -6.95 2.51
N VAL A 181 1.45 -6.83 3.45
CA VAL A 181 2.48 -5.81 3.47
C VAL A 181 3.84 -6.48 3.46
N ASP A 182 4.80 -5.86 2.77
CA ASP A 182 6.20 -6.25 2.84
C ASP A 182 6.71 -6.04 4.28
N ALA A 183 7.15 -7.13 4.91
CA ALA A 183 7.61 -7.12 6.29
C ALA A 183 8.82 -6.17 6.52
N THR A 184 9.72 -6.08 5.54
CA THR A 184 10.92 -5.22 5.60
C THR A 184 10.54 -3.75 5.51
N LYS A 185 9.62 -3.41 4.58
CA LYS A 185 9.12 -2.03 4.45
C LYS A 185 8.32 -1.62 5.69
N LEU A 186 7.54 -2.54 6.26
CA LEU A 186 6.80 -2.29 7.49
C LEU A 186 7.75 -2.03 8.66
N GLU A 187 8.76 -2.86 8.87
CA GLU A 187 9.76 -2.68 9.93
C GLU A 187 10.45 -1.31 9.82
N ALA A 188 10.84 -0.90 8.61
CA ALA A 188 11.42 0.42 8.37
C ALA A 188 10.43 1.57 8.69
N SER A 189 9.15 1.40 8.33
CA SER A 189 8.10 2.40 8.59
C SER A 189 7.76 2.53 10.08
N LEU A 190 7.68 1.40 10.80
CA LEU A 190 7.49 1.35 12.24
C LEU A 190 8.67 2.00 12.99
N ARG A 191 9.90 1.87 12.51
CA ARG A 191 11.04 2.62 13.10
C ARG A 191 11.02 4.12 12.78
N GLY A 192 10.13 4.56 11.89
CA GLY A 192 10.03 5.93 11.39
C GLY A 192 8.85 6.70 11.96
N SER A 193 8.03 7.27 11.06
CA SER A 193 6.92 8.16 11.42
C SER A 193 5.67 7.43 11.87
N LEU A 194 5.41 6.21 11.36
CA LEU A 194 4.16 5.47 11.60
C LEU A 194 4.00 5.12 13.09
N TRP A 195 5.07 4.72 13.76
CA TRP A 195 4.99 4.34 15.17
C TRP A 195 4.68 5.51 16.10
N ARG A 196 5.13 6.73 15.78
CA ARG A 196 4.81 7.91 16.60
C ARG A 196 3.31 8.22 16.62
N GLU A 197 2.58 7.81 15.59
CA GLU A 197 1.12 7.95 15.56
C GLU A 197 0.42 6.93 16.46
N TRP A 198 1.03 5.75 16.66
CA TRP A 198 0.47 4.65 17.44
C TRP A 198 1.00 4.58 18.88
N ASP A 199 2.10 5.27 19.14
CA ASP A 199 2.74 5.40 20.45
C ASP A 199 3.09 6.88 20.68
N PRO A 200 2.08 7.74 20.88
CA PRO A 200 2.29 9.16 21.11
C PRO A 200 3.03 9.45 22.42
N ASP A 201 2.94 8.53 23.38
CA ASP A 201 3.56 8.62 24.70
C ASP A 201 5.04 8.16 24.69
N GLY A 202 5.47 7.46 23.62
CA GLY A 202 6.85 7.00 23.43
C GLY A 202 7.25 5.86 24.37
N GLU A 203 6.29 5.06 24.83
CA GLU A 203 6.51 3.97 25.77
C GLU A 203 7.05 2.69 25.09
N GLY A 204 7.13 2.68 23.76
CA GLY A 204 7.49 1.51 22.96
C GLY A 204 6.37 0.48 22.84
N ARG A 205 5.12 0.87 23.17
CA ARG A 205 3.94 -0.01 23.20
C ARG A 205 2.68 0.74 22.77
N VAL A 206 1.73 0.05 22.15
CA VAL A 206 0.43 0.62 21.76
C VAL A 206 -0.60 0.34 22.86
N SER A 207 -1.08 1.38 23.52
CA SER A 207 -2.18 1.27 24.49
C SER A 207 -3.53 1.09 23.79
N ARG A 208 -4.57 0.61 24.51
CA ARG A 208 -5.96 0.56 23.99
C ARG A 208 -6.45 1.91 23.48
N GLY A 209 -6.07 2.99 24.15
CA GLY A 209 -6.43 4.35 23.76
C GLY A 209 -5.78 4.77 22.45
N ALA A 210 -4.51 4.42 22.23
CA ALA A 210 -3.79 4.70 21.00
C ALA A 210 -4.23 3.78 19.85
N PHE A 211 -4.61 2.53 20.14
CA PHE A 211 -5.20 1.60 19.18
C PHE A 211 -6.47 2.18 18.54
N CYS A 212 -7.36 2.78 19.34
CA CYS A 212 -8.61 3.39 18.88
C CYS A 212 -8.50 4.88 18.51
N ALA A 213 -7.29 5.45 18.45
CA ALA A 213 -7.11 6.85 18.12
C ALA A 213 -7.48 7.14 16.64
N GLU A 214 -7.69 8.42 16.31
CA GLU A 214 -8.01 8.87 14.95
C GLU A 214 -7.00 8.40 13.90
N SER A 215 -5.73 8.27 14.28
CA SER A 215 -4.61 7.79 13.45
C SER A 215 -4.04 6.49 14.00
N GLY A 216 -4.83 5.80 14.83
CA GLY A 216 -4.42 4.60 15.54
C GLY A 216 -4.30 3.39 14.64
N LEU A 217 -3.71 2.33 15.21
CA LEU A 217 -3.51 1.05 14.54
C LEU A 217 -4.83 0.44 14.02
N LEU A 218 -5.94 0.58 14.75
CA LEU A 218 -7.23 0.01 14.32
C LEU A 218 -7.71 0.63 13.01
N ARG A 219 -7.59 1.96 12.87
CA ARG A 219 -7.96 2.65 11.64
C ARG A 219 -7.08 2.19 10.49
N TRP A 220 -5.77 2.13 10.70
CA TRP A 220 -4.84 1.65 9.68
C TRP A 220 -5.19 0.23 9.22
N LEU A 221 -5.47 -0.68 10.17
CA LEU A 221 -5.89 -2.05 9.85
C LEU A 221 -7.19 -2.08 9.05
N ALA A 222 -8.21 -1.33 9.49
CA ALA A 222 -9.50 -1.27 8.82
C ALA A 222 -9.37 -0.75 7.39
N GLU A 223 -8.64 0.35 7.19
CA GLU A 223 -8.41 0.94 5.88
C GLU A 223 -7.67 0.00 4.92
N HIS A 224 -6.69 -0.77 5.42
CA HIS A 224 -5.95 -1.73 4.59
C HIS A 224 -6.76 -3.00 4.30
N LEU A 225 -7.56 -3.49 5.26
CA LEU A 225 -8.42 -4.66 5.05
C LEU A 225 -9.59 -4.36 4.12
N GLU A 226 -10.15 -3.15 4.20
CA GLU A 226 -11.22 -2.71 3.29
C GLU A 226 -10.71 -2.53 1.87
N GLU A 227 -9.55 -1.89 1.72
CA GLU A 227 -8.85 -1.77 0.45
C GLU A 227 -8.65 -3.13 -0.23
N LEU A 228 -8.23 -4.14 0.53
CA LEU A 228 -8.04 -5.49 -0.01
C LEU A 228 -9.34 -6.18 -0.40
N GLN A 229 -10.40 -5.96 0.38
CA GLN A 229 -11.71 -6.49 0.06
C GLN A 229 -12.19 -5.90 -1.27
N GLU A 230 -12.08 -4.59 -1.46
CA GLU A 230 -12.40 -3.93 -2.71
C GLU A 230 -11.56 -4.44 -3.89
N GLU A 231 -10.26 -4.64 -3.71
CA GLU A 231 -9.38 -5.16 -4.76
C GLU A 231 -9.75 -6.59 -5.18
N ARG A 232 -10.13 -7.43 -4.21
CA ARG A 232 -10.59 -8.80 -4.49
C ARG A 232 -11.91 -8.81 -5.26
N GLU A 233 -12.79 -7.87 -4.98
CA GLU A 233 -14.08 -7.74 -5.66
C GLU A 233 -13.95 -7.13 -7.07
N LYS A 234 -13.13 -6.08 -7.23
CA LYS A 234 -12.90 -5.40 -8.52
C LYS A 234 -11.98 -6.22 -9.45
N GLY A 235 -11.10 -7.05 -8.88
CA GLY A 235 -10.09 -7.81 -9.62
C GLY A 235 -8.88 -6.93 -10.02
N PRO A 236 -7.93 -7.48 -10.79
CA PRO A 236 -6.76 -6.72 -11.23
C PRO A 236 -7.15 -5.63 -12.25
N PRO A 237 -6.51 -4.43 -12.20
CA PRO A 237 -6.72 -3.41 -13.21
C PRO A 237 -6.24 -3.91 -14.59
N PRO A 238 -6.94 -3.57 -15.69
CA PRO A 238 -6.48 -3.90 -17.03
C PRO A 238 -5.17 -3.14 -17.35
N PRO A 239 -4.27 -3.68 -18.20
CA PRO A 239 -3.02 -2.99 -18.53
C PRO A 239 -3.27 -1.66 -19.23
N LEU A 240 -2.67 -0.57 -18.72
CA LEU A 240 -2.86 0.79 -19.22
C LEU A 240 -2.45 0.93 -20.71
N GLU A 241 -1.45 0.17 -21.15
CA GLU A 241 -0.97 0.12 -22.53
C GLU A 241 -2.02 -0.45 -23.50
N GLN A 242 -2.87 -1.37 -23.01
CA GLN A 242 -3.81 -2.13 -23.83
C GLN A 242 -5.21 -1.52 -23.79
N ASP A 243 -5.65 -1.09 -22.61
CA ASP A 243 -7.00 -0.56 -22.40
C ASP A 243 -6.99 0.63 -21.44
N ARG A 244 -6.77 1.82 -21.99
CA ARG A 244 -6.79 3.09 -21.24
C ARG A 244 -8.15 3.36 -20.59
N GLU A 245 -9.22 3.09 -21.32
CA GLU A 245 -10.58 3.39 -20.88
C GLU A 245 -11.04 2.42 -19.78
N GLY A 246 -10.76 1.13 -19.94
CA GLY A 246 -10.98 0.12 -18.90
C GLY A 246 -10.15 0.39 -17.65
N TRP A 247 -8.88 0.81 -17.81
CA TRP A 247 -8.05 1.20 -16.68
C TRP A 247 -8.67 2.39 -15.95
N PHE A 248 -9.06 3.44 -16.67
CA PHE A 248 -9.69 4.62 -16.08
C PHE A 248 -10.97 4.26 -15.32
N ARG A 249 -11.86 3.48 -15.95
CA ARG A 249 -13.11 3.02 -15.32
C ARG A 249 -12.89 2.17 -14.08
N HIS A 250 -11.82 1.38 -14.05
CA HIS A 250 -11.48 0.56 -12.89
C HIS A 250 -11.18 1.41 -11.64
N TRP A 251 -10.54 2.57 -11.82
CA TRP A 251 -10.16 3.45 -10.71
C TRP A 251 -11.19 4.53 -10.37
N THR A 252 -12.12 4.83 -11.27
CA THR A 252 -13.20 5.78 -10.99
C THR A 252 -14.27 5.19 -10.10
N SER A 253 -14.77 6.00 -9.16
CA SER A 253 -16.01 5.72 -8.45
C SER A 253 -17.20 5.55 -9.44
N PRO A 254 -18.06 4.54 -9.27
CA PRO A 254 -19.17 4.26 -10.20
C PRO A 254 -20.12 5.43 -10.44
N GLY A 255 -20.25 6.33 -9.46
CA GLY A 255 -21.17 7.48 -9.52
C GLY A 255 -20.62 8.74 -10.21
N THR A 256 -19.31 8.96 -10.23
CA THR A 256 -18.72 10.21 -10.77
C THR A 256 -18.25 10.08 -12.20
N GLN A 257 -17.76 8.90 -12.61
CA GLN A 257 -17.05 8.70 -13.89
C GLN A 257 -15.87 9.67 -14.11
N GLU A 258 -15.37 10.27 -13.03
CA GLU A 258 -14.27 11.22 -12.99
C GLU A 258 -13.35 10.89 -11.82
N MET A 259 -12.05 11.07 -12.01
CA MET A 259 -11.04 10.77 -11.00
C MET A 259 -10.63 12.02 -10.22
N GLY A 260 -10.76 11.98 -8.90
CA GLY A 260 -10.13 12.92 -7.98
C GLY A 260 -8.68 12.56 -7.67
N LYS A 261 -7.99 13.45 -6.96
CA LYS A 261 -6.57 13.28 -6.58
C LYS A 261 -6.28 11.99 -5.83
N ALA A 262 -7.17 11.59 -4.92
CA ALA A 262 -7.02 10.37 -4.14
C ALA A 262 -7.07 9.11 -5.01
N GLU A 263 -8.02 9.03 -5.95
CA GLU A 263 -8.15 7.93 -6.91
C GLU A 263 -6.92 7.86 -7.83
N VAL A 264 -6.42 9.02 -8.29
CA VAL A 264 -5.19 9.10 -9.09
C VAL A 264 -3.97 8.63 -8.29
N LEU A 265 -3.81 9.08 -7.05
CA LEU A 265 -2.68 8.65 -6.21
C LEU A 265 -2.70 7.14 -6.00
N ARG A 266 -3.86 6.58 -5.65
CA ARG A 266 -4.05 5.13 -5.49
C ARG A 266 -3.65 4.38 -6.77
N ALA A 267 -4.16 4.82 -7.91
CA ALA A 267 -3.91 4.21 -9.20
C ALA A 267 -2.43 4.28 -9.61
N VAL A 268 -1.75 5.40 -9.33
CA VAL A 268 -0.32 5.58 -9.59
C VAL A 268 0.52 4.67 -8.69
N LEU A 269 0.25 4.62 -7.38
CA LEU A 269 0.99 3.77 -6.46
C LEU A 269 0.89 2.30 -6.86
N LYS A 270 -0.32 1.84 -7.21
CA LYS A 270 -0.55 0.45 -7.66
C LYS A 270 0.09 0.17 -9.01
N SER A 271 -0.03 1.07 -9.99
CA SER A 271 0.57 0.88 -11.31
C SER A 271 2.11 0.93 -11.29
N CYS A 272 2.69 1.63 -10.31
CA CYS A 272 4.14 1.72 -10.13
C CYS A 272 4.72 0.67 -9.18
N GLY A 273 3.89 -0.17 -8.53
CA GLY A 273 4.35 -1.11 -7.50
C GLY A 273 5.01 -0.37 -6.34
N THR A 274 4.35 0.66 -5.82
CA THR A 274 4.85 1.46 -4.68
C THR A 274 3.96 1.21 -3.48
N SER A 275 4.56 0.75 -2.39
CA SER A 275 3.84 0.53 -1.13
C SER A 275 3.47 1.85 -0.46
N SER A 276 2.31 1.91 0.20
CA SER A 276 1.94 3.02 1.09
C SER A 276 2.90 3.21 2.27
N LEU A 277 3.69 2.20 2.62
CA LEU A 277 4.72 2.26 3.67
C LEU A 277 5.95 3.07 3.24
N GLU A 278 6.14 3.32 1.94
CA GLU A 278 7.26 4.08 1.40
C GLU A 278 6.96 5.59 1.39
N ALA A 279 6.96 6.21 2.57
CA ALA A 279 6.55 7.60 2.75
C ALA A 279 7.23 8.59 1.77
N SER A 280 8.51 8.38 1.45
CA SER A 280 9.23 9.23 0.48
C SER A 280 8.74 9.07 -0.95
N ALA A 281 8.46 7.84 -1.38
CA ALA A 281 7.92 7.54 -2.72
C ALA A 281 6.48 8.05 -2.84
N VAL A 282 5.66 7.88 -1.81
CA VAL A 282 4.30 8.43 -1.74
C VAL A 282 4.32 9.96 -1.83
N ALA A 283 5.21 10.62 -1.09
CA ALA A 283 5.37 12.07 -1.14
C ALA A 283 5.80 12.57 -2.54
N ALA A 284 6.75 11.87 -3.19
CA ALA A 284 7.16 12.20 -4.55
C ALA A 284 6.02 12.04 -5.57
N SER A 285 5.20 11.00 -5.42
CA SER A 285 4.00 10.79 -6.25
C SER A 285 2.97 11.91 -6.05
N ARG A 286 2.72 12.33 -4.81
CA ARG A 286 1.83 13.48 -4.51
C ARG A 286 2.34 14.77 -5.14
N GLU A 287 3.63 15.08 -4.98
CA GLU A 287 4.23 16.28 -5.54
C GLU A 287 4.13 16.29 -7.08
N TRP A 288 4.34 15.13 -7.71
CA TRP A 288 4.17 14.98 -9.15
C TRP A 288 2.72 15.20 -9.58
N ILE A 289 1.75 14.59 -8.88
CA ILE A 289 0.32 14.79 -9.15
C ILE A 289 -0.06 16.26 -9.01
N GLU A 290 0.34 16.93 -7.93
CA GLU A 290 0.05 18.36 -7.71
C GLU A 290 0.64 19.25 -8.81
N ARG A 291 1.88 18.99 -9.21
CA ARG A 291 2.58 19.77 -10.25
C ARG A 291 1.90 19.64 -11.61
N CYS A 292 1.37 18.46 -11.92
CA CYS A 292 0.77 18.15 -13.21
C CYS A 292 -0.75 18.30 -13.22
N TRP A 293 -1.39 18.50 -12.07
CA TRP A 293 -2.85 18.48 -11.93
C TRP A 293 -3.56 19.40 -12.92
N LEU A 294 -3.12 20.67 -13.01
CA LEU A 294 -3.71 21.67 -13.91
C LEU A 294 -3.51 21.37 -15.41
N LEU A 295 -2.59 20.46 -15.75
CA LEU A 295 -2.41 19.99 -17.14
C LEU A 295 -3.41 18.88 -17.48
N TRP A 296 -3.81 18.10 -16.47
CA TRP A 296 -4.76 16.99 -16.60
C TRP A 296 -6.22 17.44 -16.36
N ASP A 297 -6.45 18.42 -15.50
CA ASP A 297 -7.75 19.01 -15.21
C ASP A 297 -7.94 20.29 -16.05
N ARG A 298 -8.20 20.10 -17.36
CA ARG A 298 -8.23 21.20 -18.34
C ARG A 298 -9.45 22.11 -18.16
N ASP A 299 -10.56 21.55 -17.68
CA ASP A 299 -11.79 22.27 -17.42
C ASP A 299 -11.83 22.89 -16.02
N LYS A 300 -10.83 22.61 -15.16
CA LYS A 300 -10.71 23.10 -13.79
C LYS A 300 -11.90 22.69 -12.92
N SER A 301 -12.48 21.53 -13.21
CA SER A 301 -13.53 20.92 -12.42
C SER A 301 -13.04 20.47 -11.04
N GLY A 302 -11.72 20.34 -10.87
CA GLY A 302 -11.11 19.71 -9.71
C GLY A 302 -11.04 18.18 -9.83
N ARG A 303 -11.40 17.63 -11.00
CA ARG A 303 -11.42 16.20 -11.31
C ARG A 303 -10.88 15.96 -12.71
N ILE A 304 -10.48 14.73 -13.01
CA ILE A 304 -10.01 14.34 -14.34
C ILE A 304 -11.11 13.54 -15.02
N SER A 305 -11.59 14.04 -16.15
CA SER A 305 -12.53 13.31 -17.01
C SER A 305 -11.81 12.27 -17.88
N LEU A 306 -12.53 11.27 -18.39
CA LEU A 306 -11.96 10.29 -19.33
C LEU A 306 -11.34 10.97 -20.57
N LYS A 307 -11.95 12.06 -21.03
CA LYS A 307 -11.46 12.83 -22.18
C LYS A 307 -10.11 13.47 -21.88
N ASP A 308 -9.94 14.05 -20.70
CA ASP A 308 -8.68 14.71 -20.34
C ASP A 308 -7.60 13.69 -19.99
N PHE A 309 -7.98 12.55 -19.40
CA PHE A 309 -7.10 11.41 -19.15
C PHE A 309 -6.45 10.88 -20.45
N CYS A 310 -7.26 10.69 -21.49
CA CYS A 310 -6.82 10.18 -22.80
C CYS A 310 -6.25 11.25 -23.73
N ALA A 311 -6.31 12.54 -23.37
CA ALA A 311 -5.79 13.60 -24.20
C ALA A 311 -4.27 13.50 -24.39
N ASP A 312 -3.77 14.06 -25.49
CA ASP A 312 -2.32 14.16 -25.70
C ASP A 312 -1.63 14.90 -24.55
N GLY A 313 -0.62 14.26 -23.95
CA GLY A 313 0.06 14.77 -22.76
C GLY A 313 -0.79 14.70 -21.47
N GLY A 314 -1.91 13.98 -21.51
CA GLY A 314 -2.75 13.67 -20.37
C GLY A 314 -2.10 12.65 -19.42
N LEU A 315 -2.79 12.34 -18.33
CA LEU A 315 -2.29 11.45 -17.28
C LEU A 315 -1.88 10.08 -17.83
N ALA A 316 -2.65 9.49 -18.76
CA ALA A 316 -2.33 8.18 -19.35
C ALA A 316 -0.95 8.17 -20.04
N ASP A 317 -0.69 9.15 -20.90
CA ASP A 317 0.58 9.27 -21.62
C ASP A 317 1.73 9.52 -20.64
N MET A 318 1.52 10.35 -19.62
CA MET A 318 2.56 10.64 -18.64
C MET A 318 2.89 9.41 -17.77
N MET A 319 1.89 8.62 -17.37
CA MET A 319 2.11 7.38 -16.61
C MET A 319 2.90 6.35 -17.44
N LEU A 320 2.55 6.17 -18.72
CA LEU A 320 3.28 5.29 -19.63
C LEU A 320 4.73 5.76 -19.86
N GLN A 321 4.95 7.07 -19.91
CA GLN A 321 6.31 7.61 -19.98
C GLN A 321 7.11 7.35 -18.69
N GLN A 322 6.48 7.48 -17.52
CA GLN A 322 7.13 7.21 -16.23
C GLN A 322 7.50 5.73 -16.07
N SER A 323 6.61 4.81 -16.45
CA SER A 323 6.90 3.37 -16.40
C SER A 323 8.05 2.99 -17.33
N THR A 324 8.04 3.54 -18.54
CA THR A 324 9.12 3.36 -19.53
C THR A 324 10.45 3.92 -19.03
N LEU A 325 10.44 5.10 -18.40
CA LEU A 325 11.63 5.72 -17.81
C LEU A 325 12.18 4.90 -16.62
N ALA A 326 11.30 4.38 -15.77
CA ALA A 326 11.68 3.53 -14.65
C ALA A 326 12.33 2.22 -15.15
N ALA A 327 11.76 1.59 -16.18
CA ALA A 327 12.35 0.44 -16.85
C ALA A 327 13.75 0.76 -17.39
N ALA A 328 13.90 1.87 -18.12
CA ALA A 328 15.19 2.32 -18.63
C ALA A 328 16.24 2.54 -17.51
N LYS A 329 15.85 3.17 -16.39
CA LYS A 329 16.74 3.37 -15.23
C LYS A 329 17.22 2.04 -14.62
N ARG A 330 16.36 1.02 -14.54
CA ARG A 330 16.74 -0.32 -14.05
C ARG A 330 17.75 -0.99 -14.98
N VAL A 331 17.51 -0.91 -16.30
CA VAL A 331 18.44 -1.46 -17.29
C VAL A 331 19.82 -0.81 -17.18
N VAL A 332 19.87 0.52 -16.98
CA VAL A 332 21.13 1.26 -16.77
C VAL A 332 21.85 0.79 -15.51
N ARG A 333 21.15 0.65 -14.38
CA ARG A 333 21.76 0.14 -13.14
C ARG A 333 22.33 -1.27 -13.31
N ARG A 334 21.64 -2.15 -14.04
CA ARG A 334 22.16 -3.48 -14.35
C ARG A 334 23.42 -3.41 -15.21
N MET A 335 23.46 -2.52 -16.21
CA MET A 335 24.70 -2.28 -16.97
C MET A 335 25.86 -1.81 -16.09
N GLU A 336 25.58 -1.01 -15.05
CA GLU A 336 26.60 -0.55 -14.09
C GLU A 336 27.13 -1.69 -13.18
N LEU A 337 26.33 -2.73 -12.96
CA LEU A 337 26.72 -3.91 -12.18
C LEU A 337 27.42 -4.98 -13.04
N GLU A 338 26.99 -5.13 -14.29
CA GLU A 338 27.44 -6.18 -15.22
C GLU A 338 28.51 -5.68 -16.20
N VAL A 339 29.28 -4.64 -15.83
CA VAL A 339 30.28 -3.96 -16.68
C VAL A 339 31.32 -4.92 -17.31
N HIS A 340 31.50 -6.10 -16.72
CA HIS A 340 32.48 -7.10 -17.14
C HIS A 340 31.94 -8.18 -18.09
N ASP A 341 30.64 -8.21 -18.39
CA ASP A 341 30.02 -9.17 -19.32
C ASP A 341 29.55 -8.48 -20.61
N PRO A 342 30.28 -8.65 -21.74
CA PRO A 342 29.91 -8.03 -23.01
C PRO A 342 28.54 -8.47 -23.55
N ALA A 343 28.11 -9.72 -23.30
CA ALA A 343 26.84 -10.24 -23.79
C ALA A 343 25.66 -9.62 -23.02
N ALA A 344 25.81 -9.48 -21.70
CA ALA A 344 24.82 -8.83 -20.84
C ALA A 344 24.66 -7.34 -21.17
N LEU A 345 25.77 -6.65 -21.49
CA LEU A 345 25.74 -5.25 -21.93
C LEU A 345 25.01 -5.06 -23.28
N VAL A 346 25.23 -5.96 -24.24
CA VAL A 346 24.51 -5.93 -25.53
C VAL A 346 23.01 -6.12 -25.32
N ALA A 347 22.61 -7.07 -24.48
CA ALA A 347 21.20 -7.29 -24.13
C ALA A 347 20.56 -6.07 -23.44
N CYS A 348 21.29 -5.43 -22.52
CA CYS A 348 20.82 -4.20 -21.88
C CYS A 348 20.70 -3.02 -22.86
N CYS A 349 21.65 -2.86 -23.79
CA CYS A 349 21.56 -1.83 -24.83
C CYS A 349 20.32 -2.02 -25.71
N GLN A 350 20.00 -3.27 -26.09
CA GLN A 350 18.80 -3.57 -26.86
C GLN A 350 17.53 -3.19 -26.11
N GLN A 351 17.43 -3.54 -24.82
CA GLN A 351 16.29 -3.18 -23.98
C GLN A 351 16.16 -1.66 -23.77
N LEU A 352 17.26 -0.91 -23.70
CA LEU A 352 17.22 0.56 -23.63
C LEU A 352 16.69 1.18 -24.92
N VAL A 353 17.09 0.65 -26.08
CA VAL A 353 16.57 1.11 -27.37
C VAL A 353 15.07 0.84 -27.47
N GLU A 354 14.61 -0.33 -27.05
CA GLU A 354 13.18 -0.67 -26.99
C GLU A 354 12.40 0.29 -26.07
N CYS A 355 12.93 0.63 -24.90
CA CYS A 355 12.35 1.64 -24.01
C CYS A 355 12.31 3.04 -24.66
N SER A 356 13.32 3.42 -25.43
CA SER A 356 13.42 4.77 -26.01
C SER A 356 12.40 5.03 -27.13
N VAL A 357 11.92 3.99 -27.82
CA VAL A 357 10.93 4.11 -28.91
C VAL A 357 9.55 4.56 -28.41
N GLY A 358 9.25 4.37 -27.12
CA GLY A 358 7.98 4.76 -26.49
C GLY A 358 7.96 6.15 -25.83
N ILE A 359 9.11 6.85 -25.73
CA ILE A 359 9.20 8.13 -25.02
C ILE A 359 8.98 9.30 -26.01
N ARG A 360 7.92 10.10 -25.81
CA ARG A 360 7.72 11.33 -26.62
C ARG A 360 8.90 12.29 -26.36
N PRO A 361 9.46 12.93 -27.41
CA PRO A 361 10.64 13.77 -27.28
C PRO A 361 10.29 15.14 -26.69
N GLU A 362 9.99 15.19 -25.40
CA GLU A 362 10.01 16.45 -24.66
C GLU A 362 11.46 16.76 -24.29
N ALA A 363 11.94 17.92 -24.74
CA ALA A 363 13.35 18.25 -24.97
C ALA A 363 14.32 18.06 -23.79
N ARG A 364 13.85 17.81 -22.55
CA ARG A 364 14.68 17.53 -21.38
C ARG A 364 14.89 16.04 -21.09
N LEU A 365 13.93 15.17 -21.44
CA LEU A 365 13.99 13.72 -21.14
C LEU A 365 14.91 12.96 -22.09
N VAL A 366 14.90 13.33 -23.37
CA VAL A 366 15.82 12.80 -24.38
C VAL A 366 17.27 13.12 -24.00
N ILE A 367 17.55 14.31 -23.44
CA ILE A 367 18.88 14.70 -22.97
C ILE A 367 19.34 13.84 -21.78
N VAL A 368 18.42 13.44 -20.88
CA VAL A 368 18.76 12.55 -19.75
C VAL A 368 19.02 11.13 -20.25
N VAL A 369 18.18 10.58 -21.14
CA VAL A 369 18.37 9.23 -21.70
C VAL A 369 19.63 9.17 -22.56
N ILE A 370 19.84 10.12 -23.47
CA ILE A 370 21.08 10.26 -24.25
C ILE A 370 22.28 10.51 -23.33
N GLY A 371 22.13 11.31 -22.28
CA GLY A 371 23.21 11.58 -21.31
C GLY A 371 23.54 10.40 -20.40
N VAL A 372 22.59 9.50 -20.17
CA VAL A 372 22.79 8.24 -19.43
C VAL A 372 23.41 7.18 -20.35
N ILE A 373 22.90 7.02 -21.57
CA ILE A 373 23.49 6.17 -22.63
C ILE A 373 24.92 6.64 -22.93
N GLY A 374 25.14 7.94 -23.08
CA GLY A 374 26.44 8.55 -23.35
C GLY A 374 27.43 8.39 -22.20
N ARG A 375 26.99 8.47 -20.93
CA ARG A 375 27.84 8.20 -19.76
C ARG A 375 28.22 6.73 -19.62
N GLY A 376 27.31 5.81 -19.95
CA GLY A 376 27.60 4.38 -20.01
C GLY A 376 28.63 4.04 -21.11
N LEU A 377 28.41 4.57 -22.32
CA LEU A 377 29.31 4.34 -23.47
C LEU A 377 30.69 4.99 -23.30
N THR A 378 30.79 6.19 -22.73
CA THR A 378 32.08 6.87 -22.48
C THR A 378 32.90 6.22 -21.37
N ARG A 379 32.28 5.44 -20.47
CA ARG A 379 32.99 4.65 -19.46
C ARG A 379 33.45 3.30 -20.04
N TRP A 380 32.67 2.72 -20.94
CA TRP A 380 33.00 1.51 -21.70
C TRP A 380 34.20 1.73 -22.64
N SER A 381 34.27 2.88 -23.34
CA SER A 381 35.37 3.22 -24.25
C SER A 381 36.72 3.50 -23.56
N ARG A 382 36.74 3.74 -22.24
CA ARG A 382 37.98 3.94 -21.47
C ARG A 382 38.60 2.63 -20.94
N GLY A 383 37.89 1.50 -21.05
CA GLY A 383 38.32 0.20 -20.50
C GLY A 383 38.75 -0.84 -21.53
N LEU A 384 38.61 -0.59 -22.83
CA LEU A 384 38.92 -1.53 -23.91
C LEU A 384 39.74 -0.86 -25.02
N PRO A 385 40.78 -1.52 -25.57
CA PRO A 385 41.39 -1.05 -26.80
C PRO A 385 40.39 -1.24 -27.95
N LEU A 386 40.08 -0.14 -28.66
CA LEU A 386 39.15 -0.10 -29.77
C LEU A 386 39.54 -1.12 -30.87
N PRO A 387 38.67 -2.07 -31.26
CA PRO A 387 38.79 -2.71 -32.55
C PRO A 387 38.22 -1.75 -33.62
N ALA A 388 38.97 -1.60 -34.70
CA ALA A 388 38.59 -0.75 -35.82
C ALA A 388 37.29 -1.26 -36.48
N GLY A 389 36.24 -0.44 -36.41
CA GLY A 389 35.05 -0.55 -37.24
C GLY A 389 33.83 -1.19 -36.58
N GLY A 390 32.72 -0.45 -36.49
CA GLY A 390 31.41 -1.08 -36.67
C GLY A 390 30.23 -0.64 -35.79
N CYS A 391 30.42 0.08 -34.67
CA CYS A 391 29.28 0.35 -33.76
C CYS A 391 28.76 1.80 -33.73
N GLU A 392 29.58 2.80 -34.11
CA GLU A 392 29.16 4.21 -34.01
C GLU A 392 28.10 4.61 -35.06
N ASN A 393 28.04 3.95 -36.22
CA ASN A 393 27.16 4.33 -37.32
C ASN A 393 25.70 3.87 -37.17
N VAL A 394 25.41 2.89 -36.29
CA VAL A 394 24.05 2.33 -36.14
C VAL A 394 23.20 3.16 -35.17
N LEU A 395 23.82 3.77 -34.16
CA LEU A 395 23.13 4.62 -33.17
C LEU A 395 22.85 6.04 -33.71
N TYR A 396 23.76 6.61 -34.50
CA TYR A 396 23.62 7.98 -35.01
C TYR A 396 22.53 8.11 -36.09
N SER A 397 22.32 7.06 -36.90
CA SER A 397 21.37 7.05 -38.02
C SER A 397 19.91 6.86 -37.58
N ARG A 398 19.65 6.28 -36.40
CA ARG A 398 18.29 6.09 -35.87
C ARG A 398 17.77 7.24 -35.00
N LEU A 399 18.64 8.13 -34.53
CA LEU A 399 18.28 9.26 -33.67
C LEU A 399 18.02 10.58 -34.41
N HIS A 400 18.32 10.67 -35.71
CA HIS A 400 18.06 11.87 -36.53
C HIS A 400 17.51 11.50 -37.93
N PRO A 401 16.18 11.44 -38.12
CA PRO A 401 15.61 11.41 -39.45
C PRO A 401 15.34 12.86 -39.87
N MET A 402 16.29 13.50 -40.56
CA MET A 402 16.10 14.60 -41.53
C MET A 402 17.41 15.38 -41.72
N ALA A 403 18.21 14.96 -42.70
CA ALA A 403 19.11 15.86 -43.43
C ALA A 403 19.40 15.22 -44.79
N ALA A 404 18.70 15.68 -45.82
CA ALA A 404 19.04 15.36 -47.21
C ALA A 404 20.41 15.97 -47.57
N PRO A 405 21.28 15.26 -48.30
CA PRO A 405 22.60 15.78 -48.61
C PRO A 405 22.58 16.64 -49.87
N GLY A 406 23.08 17.88 -49.74
CA GLY A 406 23.82 18.54 -50.81
C GLY A 406 23.11 19.65 -51.58
N VAL A 407 23.40 20.90 -51.18
CA VAL A 407 23.78 21.96 -52.13
C VAL A 407 24.89 22.80 -51.48
N LYS A 408 25.99 23.00 -52.20
CA LYS A 408 27.14 23.81 -51.80
C LYS A 408 26.95 25.29 -52.17
N ALA A 409 27.48 26.14 -51.29
CA ALA A 409 28.10 27.47 -51.50
C ALA A 409 27.19 28.71 -51.61
N PRO A 410 27.70 29.93 -51.30
CA PRO A 410 28.98 30.29 -50.67
C PRO A 410 28.89 30.61 -49.17
#